data_AF-A0A925GED2-F1
#
_entry.id   AF-A0A925GED2-F1
#
_cell.length_a   1.000
_cell.length_b   1.000
_cell.length_c   1.000
_cell.angle_alpha   90.00
_cell.angle_beta   90.00
_cell.angle_gamma   90.00
#
_symmetry.space_group_name_H-M   'P 1'
#
loop_
_entity.id
_entity.type
_entity.pdbx_description
1 polymer ?
#
loop_
_entity_poly.entity_id
_entity_poly.type
_entity_poly.pdbx_seq_one_letter_code
_entity_poly.pdbx_strand_id
1 'polypeptide(L)'
;MLKFSIERPRRSIALAALLLSASAIVWAQAVGTVQQDRQPTWQASQAATTVPPVGYQSVFSDLPKGVESTALDWKAANANVGQFKRGHADLVKWEQEQAEKARKKPDTAPKGMPAPSPSGGQP
;
A
#
# COMPACT_ATOMS: atom_id res chain seq x y z
N MET A 1 -62.15 64.86 11.76
CA MET A 1 -61.55 66.10 11.21
C MET A 1 -60.23 65.75 10.55
N LEU A 2 -60.02 66.26 9.33
CA LEU A 2 -58.82 66.08 8.51
C LEU A 2 -57.55 66.57 9.21
N LYS A 3 -56.44 65.87 8.98
CA LYS A 3 -55.23 66.51 8.44
C LYS A 3 -54.32 65.46 7.79
N PHE A 4 -54.37 65.45 6.47
CA PHE A 4 -53.30 64.96 5.61
C PHE A 4 -52.09 65.90 5.76
N SER A 5 -50.89 65.35 5.84
CA SER A 5 -49.69 66.06 5.38
C SER A 5 -48.92 65.13 4.47
N ILE A 6 -48.74 65.59 3.23
CA ILE A 6 -48.07 64.94 2.11
C ILE A 6 -46.70 65.60 1.98
N GLU A 7 -45.63 64.85 2.12
CA GLU A 7 -44.30 65.21 1.58
C GLU A 7 -43.71 63.97 0.89
N ARG A 8 -44.21 63.74 -0.33
CA ARG A 8 -43.48 63.68 -1.62
C ARG A 8 -42.14 62.92 -1.75
N PRO A 9 -41.78 62.52 -2.99
CA PRO A 9 -41.56 61.11 -3.29
C PRO A 9 -40.20 60.85 -3.96
N ARG A 10 -40.03 59.58 -4.35
CA ARG A 10 -39.33 59.07 -5.55
C ARG A 10 -37.99 58.40 -5.29
N ARG A 11 -37.83 57.35 -6.11
CA ARG A 11 -36.60 56.63 -6.49
C ARG A 11 -36.29 55.50 -5.52
N SER A 12 -36.93 54.33 -5.67
CA SER A 12 -36.65 53.35 -6.73
C SER A 12 -35.14 53.13 -6.87
N ILE A 13 -34.67 51.94 -6.46
CA ILE A 13 -33.95 50.96 -7.30
C ILE A 13 -33.03 50.09 -6.44
N ALA A 14 -33.16 48.78 -6.72
CA ALA A 14 -32.18 47.70 -6.61
C ALA A 14 -31.76 47.17 -5.23
N LEU A 15 -32.30 45.99 -4.93
CA LEU A 15 -31.54 44.73 -4.82
C LEU A 15 -30.13 44.83 -4.21
N ALA A 16 -29.97 44.33 -2.99
CA ALA A 16 -28.71 43.69 -2.59
C ALA A 16 -28.88 42.79 -1.38
N ALA A 17 -28.34 41.57 -1.50
CA ALA A 17 -27.81 40.73 -0.43
C ALA A 17 -28.85 40.17 0.57
N LEU A 18 -29.00 38.86 0.77
CA LEU A 18 -27.95 37.85 0.80
C LEU A 18 -28.66 36.47 0.84
N LEU A 19 -29.11 35.96 -0.31
CA LEU A 19 -29.41 34.53 -0.40
C LEU A 19 -28.06 33.82 -0.41
N LEU A 20 -27.73 33.20 0.73
CA LEU A 20 -26.56 32.33 0.93
C LEU A 20 -26.60 31.21 -0.12
N SER A 21 -25.98 31.47 -1.26
CA SER A 21 -25.59 30.45 -2.21
C SER A 21 -24.46 29.67 -1.54
N ALA A 22 -24.79 28.52 -0.95
CA ALA A 22 -23.83 27.56 -0.47
C ALA A 22 -23.06 27.01 -1.68
N SER A 23 -21.97 27.69 -2.05
CA SER A 23 -21.00 27.17 -3.00
C SER A 23 -20.32 25.95 -2.38
N ALA A 24 -20.88 24.77 -2.63
CA ALA A 24 -20.11 23.54 -2.55
C ALA A 24 -19.07 23.59 -3.68
N ILE A 25 -17.88 24.11 -3.38
CA ILE A 25 -16.72 24.00 -4.26
C ILE A 25 -16.28 22.55 -4.17
N VAL A 26 -16.81 21.72 -5.07
CA VAL A 26 -16.24 20.42 -5.40
C VAL A 26 -14.86 20.70 -5.99
N TRP A 27 -13.81 20.41 -5.23
CA TRP A 27 -12.47 20.28 -5.79
C TRP A 27 -12.46 19.02 -6.65
N ALA A 28 -12.76 19.19 -7.94
CA ALA A 28 -12.39 18.21 -8.94
C ALA A 28 -10.86 18.22 -9.03
N GLN A 29 -10.21 17.20 -8.47
CA GLN A 29 -8.83 16.90 -8.79
C GLN A 29 -8.81 16.59 -10.28
N ALA A 30 -8.29 17.52 -11.10
CA ALA A 30 -8.00 17.19 -12.49
C ALA A 30 -7.06 15.99 -12.46
N VAL A 31 -7.43 14.91 -13.15
CA VAL A 31 -6.51 13.80 -13.43
C VAL A 31 -5.34 14.43 -14.18
N GLY A 32 -4.26 14.70 -13.45
CA GLY A 32 -3.05 15.26 -14.01
C GLY A 32 -2.53 14.25 -15.02
N THR A 33 -2.55 14.61 -16.29
CA THR A 33 -1.76 13.87 -17.27
C THR A 33 -0.30 14.14 -16.91
N VAL A 34 0.45 13.10 -16.58
CA VAL A 34 1.90 13.21 -16.46
C VAL A 34 2.42 13.54 -17.86
N GLN A 35 2.67 14.81 -18.15
CA GLN A 35 3.40 15.21 -19.34
C GLN A 35 4.86 14.81 -19.11
N GLN A 36 5.24 13.65 -19.64
CA GLN A 36 6.65 13.26 -19.69
C GLN A 36 7.37 14.28 -20.57
N ASP A 37 8.38 14.94 -20.00
CA ASP A 37 9.23 15.84 -20.77
C ASP A 37 9.91 15.04 -21.89
N ARG A 38 9.63 15.45 -23.14
CA ARG A 38 10.03 14.74 -24.36
C ARG A 38 11.54 14.74 -24.51
N GLN A 39 12.20 15.81 -24.10
CA GLN A 39 13.63 16.02 -24.31
C GLN A 39 14.51 15.07 -23.47
N PRO A 40 14.31 14.92 -22.15
CA PRO A 40 15.04 13.92 -21.37
C PRO A 40 14.67 12.48 -21.77
N THR A 41 13.43 12.23 -22.18
CA THR A 41 13.01 10.90 -22.67
C THR A 41 13.73 10.53 -23.98
N TRP A 42 13.85 11.48 -24.90
CA TRP A 42 14.62 11.31 -26.14
C TRP A 42 16.10 11.07 -25.84
N GLN A 43 16.70 11.87 -24.96
CA GLN A 43 18.09 11.70 -24.56
C GLN A 43 18.32 10.32 -23.90
N ALA A 44 17.46 9.89 -22.98
CA ALA A 44 17.54 8.57 -22.35
C ALA A 44 17.41 7.39 -23.35
N SER A 45 16.77 7.62 -24.50
CA SER A 45 16.59 6.60 -25.54
C SER A 45 17.80 6.46 -26.49
N GLN A 46 18.76 7.41 -26.46
CA GLN A 46 19.95 7.33 -27.29
C GLN A 46 20.91 6.27 -26.75
N ALA A 47 21.41 5.38 -27.62
CA ALA A 47 22.36 4.34 -27.25
C ALA A 47 23.68 4.88 -26.68
N ALA A 48 24.04 6.11 -27.06
CA ALA A 48 25.24 6.80 -26.55
C ALA A 48 25.04 7.42 -25.15
N THR A 49 23.84 7.37 -24.59
CA THR A 49 23.56 7.95 -23.27
C THR A 49 24.22 7.15 -22.18
N THR A 50 25.11 7.80 -21.45
CA THR A 50 25.81 7.21 -20.31
C THR A 50 24.81 6.95 -19.19
N VAL A 51 24.66 5.69 -18.80
CA VAL A 51 23.84 5.29 -17.65
C VAL A 51 24.68 5.45 -16.39
N PRO A 52 24.24 6.25 -15.40
CA PRO A 52 24.91 6.34 -14.11
C PRO A 52 25.00 4.96 -13.46
N PRO A 53 26.13 4.59 -12.84
CA PRO A 53 26.24 3.32 -12.14
C PRO A 53 25.26 3.29 -10.97
N VAL A 54 24.38 2.30 -10.95
CA VAL A 54 23.49 2.05 -9.81
C VAL A 54 24.27 1.23 -8.78
N GLY A 55 24.50 1.81 -7.60
CA GLY A 55 25.09 1.11 -6.45
C GLY A 55 24.11 0.11 -5.84
N TYR A 56 23.81 -0.98 -6.54
CA TYR A 56 22.93 -2.02 -6.03
C TYR A 56 23.57 -2.73 -4.84
N GLN A 57 22.89 -2.67 -3.69
CA GLN A 57 23.21 -3.46 -2.50
C GLN A 57 22.12 -4.50 -2.31
N SER A 58 22.50 -5.79 -2.32
CA SER A 58 21.54 -6.86 -2.06
C SER A 58 21.14 -6.85 -0.59
N VAL A 59 19.85 -6.77 -0.31
CA VAL A 59 19.29 -6.98 1.04
C VAL A 59 19.40 -8.43 1.50
N PHE A 60 19.81 -9.33 0.61
CA PHE A 60 19.99 -10.75 0.87
C PHE A 60 21.47 -11.13 1.08
N SER A 61 22.31 -10.17 1.48
CA SER A 61 23.73 -10.42 1.77
C SER A 61 23.94 -11.56 2.77
N ASP A 62 22.99 -11.70 3.70
CA ASP A 62 23.06 -12.62 4.83
C ASP A 62 22.33 -13.94 4.56
N LEU A 63 21.69 -14.07 3.39
CA LEU A 63 21.03 -15.31 2.99
C LEU A 63 22.02 -16.27 2.30
N PRO A 64 21.83 -17.58 2.46
CA PRO A 64 22.60 -18.57 1.71
C PRO A 64 22.53 -18.28 0.21
N LYS A 65 23.69 -18.02 -0.39
CA LYS A 65 23.81 -17.83 -1.84
C LYS A 65 23.77 -19.21 -2.48
N GLY A 66 22.60 -19.61 -2.97
CA GLY A 66 22.40 -20.88 -3.65
C GLY A 66 21.08 -20.91 -4.39
N VAL A 67 21.05 -21.63 -5.51
CA VAL A 67 19.80 -22.06 -6.14
C VAL A 67 19.21 -23.14 -5.23
N GLU A 68 17.92 -23.03 -4.90
CA GLU A 68 17.22 -24.12 -4.20
C GLU A 68 17.40 -25.42 -5.01
N SER A 69 18.16 -26.37 -4.46
CA SER A 69 18.48 -27.63 -5.13
C SER A 69 17.32 -28.63 -5.09
N THR A 70 16.26 -28.31 -4.37
CA THR A 70 15.08 -29.16 -4.21
C THR A 70 14.21 -29.05 -5.46
N ALA A 71 14.21 -30.10 -6.28
CA ALA A 71 13.23 -30.22 -7.35
C ALA A 71 11.84 -30.47 -6.74
N LEU A 72 10.97 -29.45 -6.79
CA LEU A 72 9.57 -29.56 -6.41
C LEU A 72 8.72 -30.00 -7.61
N ASP A 73 7.78 -30.91 -7.38
CA ASP A 73 6.76 -31.25 -8.38
C ASP A 73 5.78 -30.08 -8.55
N TRP A 74 5.97 -29.31 -9.62
CA TRP A 74 5.16 -28.13 -9.93
C TRP A 74 3.67 -28.46 -10.08
N LYS A 75 3.33 -29.67 -10.56
CA LYS A 75 1.94 -30.07 -10.77
C LYS A 75 1.25 -30.34 -9.43
N ALA A 76 1.95 -31.02 -8.53
CA ALA A 76 1.46 -31.24 -7.16
C ALA A 76 1.32 -29.91 -6.39
N ALA A 77 2.31 -29.02 -6.52
CA ALA A 77 2.25 -27.68 -5.90
C ALA A 77 1.01 -26.89 -6.37
N ASN A 78 0.75 -26.88 -7.67
CA ASN A 78 -0.43 -26.20 -8.23
C ASN A 78 -1.75 -26.86 -7.81
N ALA A 79 -1.79 -28.19 -7.75
CA ALA A 79 -2.97 -28.91 -7.26
C ALA A 79 -3.29 -28.54 -5.80
N ASN A 80 -2.25 -28.40 -4.96
CA ASN A 80 -2.41 -27.98 -3.56
C ASN A 80 -2.95 -26.56 -3.45
N VAL A 81 -2.50 -25.61 -4.28
CA VAL A 81 -3.06 -24.26 -4.32
C VAL A 81 -4.55 -24.28 -4.74
N GLY A 82 -4.91 -25.16 -5.68
CA GLY A 82 -6.27 -25.32 -6.20
C GLY A 82 -7.22 -26.21 -5.38
N GLN A 83 -6.84 -26.63 -4.16
CA GLN A 83 -7.65 -27.55 -3.34
C GLN A 83 -8.90 -26.88 -2.74
N PHE A 84 -8.90 -25.55 -2.60
CA PHE A 84 -9.97 -24.76 -1.98
C PHE A 84 -11.09 -24.44 -2.98
N LYS A 85 -11.99 -25.38 -3.25
CA LYS A 85 -13.04 -25.26 -4.28
C LYS A 85 -14.08 -24.18 -3.97
N ARG A 86 -14.34 -23.89 -2.69
CA ARG A 86 -15.26 -22.82 -2.25
C ARG A 86 -14.54 -21.51 -1.94
N GLY A 87 -13.24 -21.42 -2.26
CA GLY A 87 -12.42 -20.22 -2.03
C GLY A 87 -12.27 -19.89 -0.54
N HIS A 88 -12.70 -18.68 -0.16
CA HIS A 88 -12.48 -18.12 1.18
C HIS A 88 -13.05 -18.97 2.33
N ALA A 89 -14.23 -19.57 2.15
CA ALA A 89 -14.83 -20.40 3.19
C ALA A 89 -13.96 -21.62 3.55
N ASP A 90 -13.37 -22.27 2.55
CA ASP A 90 -12.48 -23.41 2.76
C ASP A 90 -11.13 -22.96 3.33
N LEU A 91 -10.64 -21.78 2.92
CA LEU A 91 -9.43 -21.17 3.49
C LEU A 91 -9.57 -20.89 4.99
N VAL A 92 -10.67 -20.24 5.41
CA VAL A 92 -10.91 -19.93 6.83
C VAL A 92 -11.00 -21.21 7.66
N LYS A 93 -11.70 -22.23 7.16
CA LYS A 93 -11.77 -23.53 7.83
C LYS A 93 -10.37 -24.18 7.94
N TRP A 94 -9.60 -24.15 6.86
CA TRP A 94 -8.23 -24.67 6.85
C TRP A 94 -7.33 -23.95 7.86
N GLU A 95 -7.40 -22.61 7.94
CA GLU A 95 -6.64 -21.83 8.93
C GLU A 95 -7.02 -22.20 10.37
N GLN A 96 -8.31 -22.39 10.65
CA GLN A 96 -8.79 -22.85 11.97
C GLN A 96 -8.20 -24.22 12.32
N GLU A 97 -8.23 -25.17 11.39
CA GLU A 97 -7.65 -26.50 11.57
C GLU A 97 -6.13 -26.45 11.79
N GLN A 98 -5.40 -25.56 11.09
CA GLN A 98 -3.95 -25.37 11.32
C GLN A 98 -3.67 -24.76 12.69
N ALA A 99 -4.48 -23.78 13.13
CA ALA A 99 -4.37 -23.20 14.45
C ALA A 99 -4.62 -24.24 15.56
N GLU A 100 -5.60 -25.13 15.37
CA GLU A 100 -5.84 -26.24 16.30
C GLU A 100 -4.69 -27.25 16.32
N LYS A 101 -4.12 -27.59 15.16
CA LYS A 101 -2.94 -28.47 15.07
C LYS A 101 -1.72 -27.86 15.76
N ALA A 102 -1.49 -26.56 15.58
CA ALA A 102 -0.42 -25.84 16.27
C ALA A 102 -0.60 -25.87 17.80
N ARG A 103 -1.83 -25.70 18.29
CA ARG A 103 -2.15 -25.77 19.74
C ARG A 103 -1.99 -27.18 20.32
N LYS A 104 -2.20 -28.23 19.52
CA LYS A 104 -2.11 -29.64 19.94
C LYS A 104 -0.71 -30.23 19.79
N LYS A 105 0.21 -29.55 19.10
CA LYS A 105 1.59 -30.01 18.97
C LYS A 105 2.27 -29.87 20.33
N PRO A 106 2.72 -30.98 20.98
CA PRO A 106 3.48 -30.87 22.20
C PRO A 106 4.76 -30.09 21.93
N ASP A 107 5.13 -29.20 22.83
CA ASP A 107 6.44 -28.57 22.86
C ASP A 107 7.52 -29.66 22.98
N THR A 108 7.94 -30.20 21.85
CA THR A 108 9.26 -30.82 21.74
C THR A 108 10.24 -29.67 21.59
N ALA A 109 10.41 -28.93 22.69
CA ALA A 109 11.60 -28.13 22.90
C ALA A 109 12.82 -29.05 22.67
N PRO A 110 13.83 -28.63 21.90
CA PRO A 110 15.05 -29.41 21.80
C PRO A 110 15.70 -29.45 23.19
N LYS A 111 15.58 -30.57 23.89
CA LYS A 111 16.39 -30.89 25.07
C LYS A 111 17.82 -31.08 24.60
N GLY A 112 18.60 -30.00 24.54
CA GLY A 112 20.03 -30.07 24.28
C GLY A 112 20.56 -28.98 23.36
N MET A 113 20.52 -27.73 23.80
CA MET A 113 21.62 -26.81 23.48
C MET A 113 22.57 -26.85 24.68
N PRO A 114 23.80 -27.37 24.55
CA PRO A 114 24.79 -27.16 25.60
C PRO A 114 24.97 -25.64 25.75
N ALA A 115 24.89 -25.18 26.99
CA ALA A 115 25.15 -23.78 27.33
C ALA A 115 26.50 -23.35 26.71
N PRO A 116 26.61 -22.15 26.12
CA PRO A 116 27.93 -21.62 25.76
C PRO A 116 28.77 -21.60 27.04
N SER A 117 29.87 -22.36 27.02
CA SER A 117 30.83 -22.34 28.12
C SER A 117 31.28 -20.89 28.34
N PRO A 118 31.28 -20.39 29.58
CA PRO A 118 31.95 -19.12 29.87
C PRO A 118 33.43 -19.36 29.57
N SER A 119 33.91 -18.79 28.46
CA SER A 119 35.33 -18.74 28.15
C SER A 119 36.01 -18.08 29.35
N GLY A 120 36.65 -18.92 30.15
CA GLY A 120 37.40 -18.52 31.32
C GLY A 120 38.36 -17.40 30.94
N GLY A 121 38.31 -16.34 31.72
CA GLY A 121 39.36 -15.34 31.73
C GLY A 121 40.65 -15.90 32.32
N GLN A 122 41.63 -15.01 32.19
CA GLN A 122 42.97 -14.97 32.78
C GLN A 122 44.11 -15.56 31.94
N PRO A 123 45.33 -15.05 32.16
CA PRO A 123 45.74 -13.70 32.53
C PRO A 123 46.61 -13.01 31.46
#